data_AF-O24960-F1
#
_entry.id   AF-O24960-F1
#
_cell.length_a   1.000
_cell.length_b   1.000
_cell.length_c   1.000
_cell.angle_alpha   90.00
_cell.angle_beta   90.00
_cell.angle_gamma   90.00
#
_symmetry.space_group_name_H-M   'P 1'
#
loop_
_entity.id
_entity.type
_entity.pdbx_description
1 polymer ?
#
loop_
_entity_poly.entity_id
_entity_poly.type
_entity_poly.pdbx_seq_one_letter_code
_entity_poly.pdbx_strand_id
1 'polypeptide(L)'
;MRILWLVIAFVCCLGADDYVFNNFKGRLVEKSVAFVEGVSKELYLKTGVRFVIDMTDFEKNPIALATKKERQNYQEGFLKQLKPPFVVFFFYHDAQKIELVANPKDLLDTDKIFFEKIAPLLPTNPKEYTPQRISAMLINGYSVAVDALAQKYRVNITQNFNAPKGVTFVKVVIYILLLTLLGAFLGLYFFKKS
;
A
#
# COMPACT_ATOMS: atom_id res chain seq x y z
N MET A 1 -4.23 -43.99 13.58
CA MET A 1 -3.93 -42.62 14.06
C MET A 1 -2.92 -41.85 13.21
N ARG A 2 -1.97 -42.47 12.49
CA ARG A 2 -1.01 -41.75 11.60
C ARG A 2 -1.64 -41.05 10.38
N ILE A 3 -2.68 -41.64 9.79
CA ILE A 3 -3.34 -41.09 8.59
C ILE A 3 -4.12 -39.81 8.91
N LEU A 4 -4.72 -39.71 10.10
CA LEU A 4 -5.47 -38.52 10.52
C LEU A 4 -4.56 -37.28 10.66
N TRP A 5 -3.32 -37.48 11.13
CA TRP A 5 -2.33 -36.40 11.24
C TRP A 5 -1.83 -35.91 9.89
N LEU A 6 -1.68 -36.79 8.91
CA LEU A 6 -1.32 -36.40 7.53
C LEU A 6 -2.42 -35.58 6.87
N VAL A 7 -3.69 -35.93 7.09
CA VAL A 7 -4.82 -35.16 6.54
C VAL A 7 -4.88 -33.76 7.18
N ILE A 8 -4.69 -33.65 8.50
CA ILE A 8 -4.69 -32.35 9.18
C ILE A 8 -3.50 -31.49 8.74
N ALA A 9 -2.30 -32.07 8.61
CA ALA A 9 -1.13 -31.35 8.10
C ALA A 9 -1.31 -30.92 6.62
N PHE A 10 -1.94 -31.77 5.80
CA PHE A 10 -2.25 -31.45 4.41
C PHE A 10 -3.29 -30.34 4.29
N VAL A 11 -4.34 -30.37 5.11
CA VAL A 11 -5.35 -29.30 5.19
C VAL A 11 -4.75 -27.98 5.68
N CYS A 12 -3.76 -28.02 6.60
CA CYS A 12 -3.06 -26.81 7.05
C CYS A 12 -2.13 -26.21 5.98
N CYS A 13 -1.60 -27.00 5.04
CA CYS A 13 -0.77 -26.47 3.95
C CYS A 13 -1.57 -25.98 2.73
N LEU A 14 -2.84 -26.37 2.58
CA LEU A 14 -3.68 -26.04 1.43
C LEU A 14 -4.26 -24.62 1.44
N GLY A 15 -4.15 -23.91 2.56
CA GLY A 15 -4.66 -22.54 2.71
C GLY A 15 -3.55 -21.49 2.65
N ALA A 16 -2.69 -21.52 1.63
CA ALA A 16 -2.00 -20.29 1.25
C ALA A 16 -3.05 -19.41 0.57
N ASP A 17 -3.77 -18.61 1.37
CA ASP A 17 -4.53 -17.50 0.81
C ASP A 17 -3.51 -16.57 0.15
N ASP A 18 -3.44 -16.58 -1.18
CA ASP A 18 -2.65 -15.61 -1.91
C ASP A 18 -3.18 -14.20 -1.59
N TYR A 19 -2.26 -13.28 -1.28
CA TYR A 19 -2.53 -11.87 -1.05
C TYR A 19 -2.07 -11.00 -2.23
N VAL A 20 -1.34 -11.56 -3.20
CA VAL A 20 -0.95 -10.91 -4.44
C VAL A 20 -1.62 -11.59 -5.64
N PHE A 21 -2.43 -10.83 -6.38
CA PHE A 21 -3.19 -11.31 -7.53
C PHE A 21 -2.65 -10.72 -8.84
N ASN A 22 -2.84 -11.47 -9.93
CA ASN A 22 -2.58 -11.06 -11.31
C ASN A 22 -1.20 -10.43 -11.51
N ASN A 23 -0.13 -11.08 -11.05
CA ASN A 23 1.25 -10.61 -11.21
C ASN A 23 2.04 -11.47 -12.23
N PHE A 24 1.42 -11.82 -13.36
CA PHE A 24 1.96 -12.86 -14.24
C PHE A 24 3.30 -12.49 -14.88
N LYS A 25 3.51 -11.24 -15.33
CA LYS A 25 4.76 -10.78 -15.95
C LYS A 25 5.79 -10.32 -14.91
N GLY A 26 5.54 -10.59 -13.62
CA GLY A 26 6.48 -10.28 -12.54
C GLY A 26 6.75 -8.78 -12.36
N ARG A 27 5.72 -7.95 -12.54
CA ARG A 27 5.83 -6.49 -12.38
C ARG A 27 6.04 -6.09 -10.92
N LEU A 28 5.44 -6.84 -10.00
CA LEU A 28 5.85 -6.87 -8.61
C LEU A 28 6.92 -7.95 -8.48
N VAL A 29 8.15 -7.56 -8.17
CA VAL A 29 9.26 -8.50 -8.07
C VAL A 29 9.03 -9.51 -6.94
N GLU A 30 9.56 -10.73 -7.08
CA GLU A 30 9.34 -11.85 -6.17
C GLU A 30 9.59 -11.51 -4.69
N LYS A 31 10.67 -10.77 -4.40
CA LYS A 31 10.97 -10.31 -3.04
C LYS A 31 9.87 -9.44 -2.45
N SER A 32 9.26 -8.58 -3.26
CA SER A 32 8.13 -7.74 -2.84
C SER A 32 6.86 -8.56 -2.66
N VAL A 33 6.63 -9.57 -3.52
CA VAL A 33 5.53 -10.52 -3.35
C VAL A 33 5.66 -11.23 -2.00
N ALA A 34 6.81 -11.87 -1.74
CA ALA A 34 7.05 -12.58 -0.49
C ALA A 34 6.88 -11.70 0.76
N PHE A 35 7.30 -10.43 0.67
CA PHE A 35 7.06 -9.46 1.74
C PHE A 35 5.57 -9.21 1.98
N VAL A 36 4.80 -8.95 0.93
CA VAL A 36 3.35 -8.68 1.03
C VAL A 36 2.63 -9.90 1.57
N GLU A 37 2.93 -11.09 1.06
CA GLU A 37 2.35 -12.35 1.53
C GLU A 37 2.59 -12.56 3.04
N GLY A 38 3.83 -12.35 3.49
CA GLY A 38 4.20 -12.48 4.89
C GLY A 38 3.48 -11.48 5.80
N VAL A 39 3.52 -10.20 5.43
CA VAL A 39 2.90 -9.12 6.21
C VAL A 39 1.38 -9.22 6.21
N SER A 40 0.75 -9.51 5.06
CA SER A 40 -0.70 -9.64 4.96
C SER A 40 -1.22 -10.84 5.75
N LYS A 41 -0.48 -11.96 5.74
CA LYS A 41 -0.82 -13.11 6.59
C LYS A 41 -0.73 -12.77 8.07
N GLU A 42 0.33 -12.09 8.51
CA GLU A 42 0.46 -11.65 9.90
C GLU A 42 -0.66 -10.66 10.29
N LEU A 43 -0.94 -9.69 9.42
CA LEU A 43 -2.00 -8.71 9.62
C LEU A 43 -3.37 -9.37 9.76
N TYR A 44 -3.70 -10.30 8.86
CA TYR A 44 -4.97 -11.02 8.89
C TYR A 44 -5.11 -11.83 10.19
N LEU A 45 -4.07 -12.57 10.59
CA LEU A 45 -4.10 -13.33 11.85
C LEU A 45 -4.31 -12.46 13.09
N LYS A 46 -3.82 -11.22 13.08
CA LYS A 46 -3.88 -10.32 14.24
C LYS A 46 -5.10 -9.40 14.27
N THR A 47 -5.68 -9.10 13.11
CA THR A 47 -6.74 -8.07 13.00
C THR A 47 -8.01 -8.57 12.33
N GLY A 48 -7.96 -9.72 11.64
CA GLY A 48 -9.02 -10.19 10.75
C GLY A 48 -9.14 -9.40 9.44
N VAL A 49 -8.30 -8.40 9.19
CA VAL A 49 -8.33 -7.59 7.98
C VAL A 49 -7.54 -8.26 6.86
N ARG A 50 -8.21 -8.54 5.73
CA ARG A 50 -7.53 -9.07 4.54
C ARG A 50 -6.98 -7.92 3.70
N PHE A 51 -5.65 -7.81 3.60
CA PHE A 51 -5.00 -6.82 2.72
C PHE A 51 -4.46 -7.50 1.47
N VAL A 52 -5.04 -7.18 0.32
CA VAL A 52 -4.71 -7.77 -0.97
C VAL A 52 -4.09 -6.74 -1.91
N ILE A 53 -3.14 -7.16 -2.74
CA ILE A 53 -2.63 -6.39 -3.88
C ILE A 53 -3.07 -7.08 -5.16
N ASP A 54 -3.64 -6.33 -6.09
CA ASP A 54 -3.95 -6.80 -7.43
C ASP A 54 -3.14 -5.99 -8.45
N MET A 55 -2.23 -6.68 -9.14
CA MET A 55 -1.34 -6.07 -10.12
C MET A 55 -1.96 -5.91 -11.50
N THR A 56 -3.16 -6.44 -11.72
CA THR A 56 -3.91 -6.43 -13.00
C THR A 56 -3.07 -6.80 -14.23
N ASP A 57 -2.05 -7.63 -14.02
CA ASP A 57 -1.10 -8.09 -15.02
C ASP A 57 -1.43 -9.55 -15.36
N PHE A 58 -2.45 -9.69 -16.21
CA PHE A 58 -3.08 -10.96 -16.54
C PHE A 58 -2.20 -11.84 -17.45
N GLU A 59 -2.27 -13.16 -17.25
CA GLU A 59 -1.63 -14.17 -18.11
C GLU A 59 -2.33 -14.30 -19.47
N LYS A 60 -3.67 -14.46 -19.44
CA LYS A 60 -4.52 -14.72 -20.60
C LYS A 60 -5.69 -13.74 -20.61
N ASN A 61 -6.16 -13.40 -21.81
CA ASN A 61 -7.26 -12.46 -22.04
C ASN A 61 -7.00 -11.08 -21.40
N PRO A 62 -5.98 -10.33 -21.86
CA PRO A 62 -5.68 -9.02 -21.31
C PRO A 62 -6.87 -8.09 -21.56
N ILE A 63 -7.65 -7.82 -20.51
CA ILE A 63 -8.61 -6.74 -20.53
C ILE A 63 -7.77 -5.47 -20.37
N ALA A 64 -7.74 -4.63 -21.39
CA ALA A 64 -7.10 -3.33 -21.28
C ALA A 64 -7.92 -2.50 -20.27
N LEU A 65 -7.38 -2.26 -19.08
CA LEU A 65 -8.04 -1.47 -18.03
C LEU A 65 -7.67 0.02 -18.16
N ALA A 66 -7.72 0.52 -19.40
CA ALA A 66 -7.25 1.86 -19.76
C ALA A 66 -8.28 2.94 -19.41
N THR A 67 -9.56 2.69 -19.62
CA THR A 67 -10.63 3.64 -19.29
C THR A 67 -11.04 3.54 -17.83
N LYS A 68 -11.62 4.62 -17.29
CA LYS A 68 -12.15 4.64 -15.92
C LYS A 68 -13.27 3.62 -15.73
N LYS A 69 -14.16 3.48 -16.71
CA LYS A 69 -15.33 2.58 -16.65
C LYS A 69 -14.90 1.11 -16.59
N GLU A 70 -13.92 0.72 -17.40
CA GLU A 70 -13.35 -0.64 -17.37
C GLU A 70 -12.77 -0.98 -16.00
N ARG A 71 -11.97 -0.07 -15.42
CA ARG A 71 -11.41 -0.23 -14.07
C ARG A 71 -12.48 -0.37 -13.01
N GLN A 72 -13.51 0.46 -13.03
CA GLN A 72 -14.61 0.40 -12.06
C GLN A 72 -15.37 -0.93 -12.15
N ASN A 73 -15.72 -1.36 -13.35
CA ASN A 73 -16.41 -2.64 -13.55
C ASN A 73 -15.56 -3.82 -13.06
N TYR A 74 -14.27 -3.82 -13.38
CA TYR A 74 -13.33 -4.84 -12.92
C TYR A 74 -13.22 -4.85 -11.39
N GLN A 75 -13.01 -3.67 -10.79
CA GLN A 75 -12.90 -3.48 -9.36
C GLN A 75 -14.16 -4.00 -8.64
N GLU A 76 -15.35 -3.59 -9.08
CA GLU A 76 -16.60 -4.10 -8.48
C GLU A 76 -16.72 -5.62 -8.58
N GLY A 77 -16.30 -6.22 -9.70
CA GLY A 77 -16.26 -7.66 -9.87
C GLY A 77 -15.30 -8.33 -8.88
N PHE A 78 -14.07 -7.85 -8.81
CA PHE A 78 -13.04 -8.36 -7.91
C PHE A 78 -13.44 -8.22 -6.44
N LEU A 79 -13.97 -7.08 -6.04
CA LEU A 79 -14.32 -6.82 -4.65
C LEU A 79 -15.46 -7.71 -4.13
N LYS A 80 -16.37 -8.17 -4.99
CA LYS A 80 -17.46 -9.08 -4.60
C LYS A 80 -16.99 -10.43 -4.09
N GLN A 81 -15.79 -10.86 -4.47
CA GLN A 81 -15.23 -12.14 -4.02
C GLN A 81 -14.61 -12.05 -2.61
N LEU A 82 -14.40 -10.82 -2.09
CA LEU A 82 -13.77 -10.59 -0.80
C LEU A 82 -14.80 -10.37 0.30
N LYS A 83 -14.55 -10.97 1.47
CA LYS A 83 -15.36 -10.78 2.67
C LYS A 83 -14.77 -9.65 3.52
N PRO A 84 -15.54 -8.61 3.90
CA PRO A 84 -15.07 -7.58 4.81
C PRO A 84 -14.67 -8.14 6.19
N PRO A 85 -13.74 -7.50 6.93
CA PRO A 85 -13.03 -6.29 6.55
C PRO A 85 -11.85 -6.57 5.60
N PHE A 86 -11.71 -5.75 4.55
CA PHE A 86 -10.61 -5.87 3.60
C PHE A 86 -10.08 -4.53 3.13
N VAL A 87 -8.84 -4.55 2.65
CA VAL A 87 -8.21 -3.48 1.89
C VAL A 87 -7.65 -4.09 0.61
N VAL A 88 -7.88 -3.43 -0.52
CA VAL A 88 -7.31 -3.83 -1.81
C VAL A 88 -6.54 -2.69 -2.41
N PHE A 89 -5.32 -2.99 -2.84
CA PHE A 89 -4.45 -2.10 -3.57
C PHE A 89 -4.42 -2.57 -5.03
N PHE A 90 -5.10 -1.83 -5.91
CA PHE A 90 -5.05 -2.07 -7.35
C PHE A 90 -3.92 -1.28 -7.98
N PHE A 91 -3.11 -1.94 -8.80
CA PHE A 91 -2.16 -1.31 -9.70
C PHE A 91 -2.58 -1.59 -11.15
N TYR A 92 -3.15 -0.59 -11.80
CA TYR A 92 -3.59 -0.65 -13.19
C TYR A 92 -2.44 -0.27 -14.12
N HIS A 93 -1.71 -1.27 -14.60
CA HIS A 93 -0.52 -1.05 -15.43
C HIS A 93 -0.79 -0.17 -16.66
N ASP A 94 -1.83 -0.50 -17.45
CA ASP A 94 -2.10 0.17 -18.73
C ASP A 94 -2.50 1.64 -18.57
N ALA A 95 -3.08 1.97 -17.42
CA ALA A 95 -3.45 3.32 -17.06
C ALA A 95 -2.40 4.04 -16.20
N GLN A 96 -1.37 3.31 -15.75
CA GLN A 96 -0.38 3.77 -14.76
C GLN A 96 -1.03 4.35 -13.50
N LYS A 97 -2.14 3.74 -13.08
CA LYS A 97 -2.94 4.19 -11.95
C LYS A 97 -2.87 3.24 -10.79
N ILE A 98 -2.95 3.82 -9.61
CA ILE A 98 -3.09 3.11 -8.35
C ILE A 98 -4.46 3.48 -7.78
N GLU A 99 -5.15 2.49 -7.22
CA GLU A 99 -6.39 2.70 -6.47
C GLU A 99 -6.31 1.89 -5.16
N LEU A 100 -6.65 2.54 -4.06
CA LEU A 100 -6.68 1.91 -2.73
C LEU A 100 -8.12 1.92 -2.24
N VAL A 101 -8.68 0.75 -2.01
CA VAL A 101 -10.07 0.58 -1.59
C VAL A 101 -10.13 -0.14 -0.25
N ALA A 102 -10.92 0.36 0.68
CA ALA A 102 -11.17 -0.27 1.97
C ALA A 102 -12.67 -0.53 2.17
N ASN A 103 -12.99 -1.67 2.78
CA ASN A 103 -14.35 -2.01 3.18
C ASN A 103 -14.33 -2.60 4.60
N PRO A 104 -15.02 -1.98 5.59
CA PRO A 104 -15.83 -0.76 5.47
C PRO A 104 -14.97 0.48 5.14
N LYS A 105 -15.60 1.55 4.61
CA LYS A 105 -14.87 2.72 4.11
C LYS A 105 -14.07 3.45 5.21
N ASP A 106 -14.55 3.41 6.44
CA ASP A 106 -13.88 4.00 7.61
C ASP A 106 -12.75 3.12 8.17
N LEU A 107 -12.53 1.93 7.58
CA LEU A 107 -11.45 1.03 7.98
C LEU A 107 -10.09 1.72 7.90
N LEU A 108 -9.86 2.48 6.83
CA LEU A 108 -8.60 3.12 6.50
C LEU A 108 -8.86 4.43 5.75
N ASP A 109 -8.11 5.49 6.07
CA ASP A 109 -8.14 6.76 5.33
C ASP A 109 -7.35 6.62 4.02
N THR A 110 -8.01 6.03 3.01
CA THR A 110 -7.38 5.66 1.74
C THR A 110 -6.90 6.87 0.95
N ASP A 111 -7.67 7.97 0.95
CA ASP A 111 -7.33 9.20 0.23
C ASP A 111 -6.07 9.84 0.80
N LYS A 112 -5.99 9.98 2.13
CA LYS A 112 -4.80 10.53 2.78
C LYS A 112 -3.56 9.70 2.49
N ILE A 113 -3.65 8.38 2.57
CA ILE A 113 -2.52 7.49 2.27
C ILE A 113 -2.12 7.64 0.81
N PHE A 114 -3.09 7.63 -0.11
CA PHE A 114 -2.82 7.79 -1.53
C PHE A 114 -2.11 9.11 -1.82
N PHE A 115 -2.69 10.24 -1.45
CA PHE A 115 -2.16 11.55 -1.82
C PHE A 115 -0.89 11.93 -1.06
N GLU A 116 -0.74 11.54 0.22
CA GLU A 116 0.43 11.93 1.00
C GLU A 116 1.61 10.95 0.87
N LYS A 117 1.36 9.68 0.52
CA LYS A 117 2.39 8.62 0.62
C LYS A 117 2.67 7.92 -0.70
N ILE A 118 1.65 7.75 -1.55
CA ILE A 118 1.78 7.00 -2.81
C ILE A 118 2.01 7.96 -3.98
N ALA A 119 1.12 8.94 -4.16
CA ALA A 119 1.14 9.86 -5.28
C ALA A 119 2.49 10.59 -5.46
N PRO A 120 3.21 11.04 -4.40
CA PRO A 120 4.52 11.67 -4.56
C PRO A 120 5.62 10.74 -5.08
N LEU A 121 5.42 9.42 -5.03
CA LEU A 121 6.40 8.43 -5.49
C LEU A 121 6.15 8.00 -6.95
N LEU A 122 4.95 8.30 -7.49
CA LEU A 122 4.56 7.96 -8.86
C LEU A 122 5.46 8.68 -9.88
N PRO A 123 6.09 7.94 -10.81
CA PRO A 123 6.88 8.54 -11.87
C PRO A 123 5.99 9.37 -12.78
N THR A 124 6.55 10.48 -13.25
CA THR A 124 5.94 11.29 -14.31
C THR A 124 6.22 10.70 -15.69
N ASN A 125 7.32 9.96 -15.84
CA ASN A 125 7.72 9.35 -17.10
C ASN A 125 7.28 7.88 -17.15
N PRO A 126 6.51 7.47 -18.18
CA PRO A 126 6.12 6.08 -18.37
C PRO A 126 7.28 5.08 -18.39
N LYS A 127 8.48 5.49 -18.86
CA LYS A 127 9.66 4.63 -18.93
C LYS A 127 10.24 4.25 -17.56
N GLU A 128 9.90 5.00 -16.52
CA GLU A 128 10.38 4.76 -15.16
C GLU A 128 9.53 3.73 -14.39
N TYR A 129 8.42 3.26 -14.96
CA TYR A 129 7.61 2.17 -14.40
C TYR A 129 8.28 0.80 -14.61
N THR A 130 9.52 0.68 -14.14
CA THR A 130 10.24 -0.60 -14.05
C THR A 130 9.68 -1.45 -12.91
N PRO A 131 9.82 -2.78 -12.96
CA PRO A 131 9.39 -3.65 -11.87
C PRO A 131 9.94 -3.24 -10.50
N GLN A 132 11.22 -2.82 -10.44
CA GLN A 132 11.87 -2.37 -9.21
C GLN A 132 11.23 -1.08 -8.68
N ARG A 133 10.92 -0.13 -9.57
CA ARG A 133 10.27 1.13 -9.18
C ARG A 133 8.84 0.88 -8.73
N ILE A 134 8.08 0.08 -9.46
CA ILE A 134 6.71 -0.35 -9.11
C ILE A 134 6.70 -0.99 -7.73
N SER A 135 7.57 -1.99 -7.51
CA SER A 135 7.78 -2.61 -6.21
C SER A 135 8.07 -1.60 -5.11
N ALA A 136 9.04 -0.70 -5.30
CA ALA A 136 9.41 0.27 -4.27
C ALA A 136 8.22 1.18 -3.88
N MET A 137 7.46 1.66 -4.88
CA MET A 137 6.29 2.50 -4.63
C MET A 137 5.18 1.76 -3.89
N LEU A 138 4.82 0.57 -4.39
CA LEU A 138 3.76 -0.26 -3.83
C LEU A 138 4.08 -0.64 -2.39
N ILE A 139 5.30 -1.09 -2.14
CA ILE A 139 5.73 -1.57 -0.82
C ILE A 139 5.76 -0.42 0.18
N ASN A 140 6.17 0.79 -0.23
CA ASN A 140 6.08 1.98 0.62
C ASN A 140 4.63 2.36 0.96
N GLY A 141 3.75 2.39 -0.05
CA GLY A 141 2.32 2.69 0.16
C GLY A 141 1.63 1.65 1.04
N TYR A 142 1.85 0.38 0.74
CA TYR A 142 1.37 -0.77 1.49
C TYR A 142 1.84 -0.74 2.94
N SER A 143 3.12 -0.54 3.18
CA SER A 143 3.69 -0.50 4.54
C SER A 143 3.06 0.60 5.40
N VAL A 144 2.83 1.80 4.85
CA VAL A 144 2.14 2.87 5.58
C VAL A 144 0.69 2.52 5.89
N ALA A 145 0.00 1.86 4.96
CA ALA A 145 -1.38 1.41 5.17
C ALA A 145 -1.46 0.31 6.25
N VAL A 146 -0.52 -0.63 6.24
CA VAL A 146 -0.38 -1.66 7.28
C VAL A 146 -0.11 -1.02 8.65
N ASP A 147 0.78 -0.04 8.74
CA ASP A 147 1.04 0.68 10.00
C ASP A 147 -0.21 1.38 10.54
N ALA A 148 -1.00 2.00 9.65
CA ALA A 148 -2.26 2.65 10.03
C ALA A 148 -3.29 1.63 10.56
N LEU A 149 -3.39 0.46 9.93
CA LEU A 149 -4.24 -0.64 10.41
C LEU A 149 -3.72 -1.20 11.74
N ALA A 150 -2.42 -1.44 11.86
CA ALA A 150 -1.78 -1.92 13.08
C ALA A 150 -2.06 -0.98 14.26
N GLN A 151 -1.94 0.33 14.04
CA GLN A 151 -2.27 1.35 15.04
C GLN A 151 -3.75 1.33 15.41
N LYS A 152 -4.66 1.20 14.44
CA LYS A 152 -6.11 1.14 14.68
C LYS A 152 -6.50 -0.05 15.55
N TYR A 153 -5.94 -1.22 15.26
CA TYR A 153 -6.21 -2.46 16.00
C TYR A 153 -5.30 -2.64 17.23
N ARG A 154 -4.36 -1.71 17.47
CA ARG A 154 -3.39 -1.77 18.58
C ARG A 154 -2.57 -3.06 18.59
N VAL A 155 -2.20 -3.54 17.41
CA VAL A 155 -1.35 -4.71 17.22
C VAL A 155 0.03 -4.29 16.72
N ASN A 156 1.04 -5.10 17.00
CA ASN A 156 2.37 -4.94 16.40
C ASN A 156 2.49 -5.91 15.21
N ILE A 157 2.85 -5.40 14.03
CA ILE A 157 3.12 -6.20 12.83
C ILE A 157 4.63 -6.28 12.64
N THR A 158 5.22 -7.42 13.03
CA THR A 158 6.67 -7.61 13.12
C THR A 158 7.36 -7.69 11.76
N GLN A 159 6.68 -8.19 10.74
CA GLN A 159 7.24 -8.31 9.40
C GLN A 159 7.21 -7.00 8.61
N ASN A 160 6.41 -6.01 9.03
CA ASN A 160 6.38 -4.73 8.35
C ASN A 160 7.65 -3.93 8.68
N PHE A 161 8.20 -3.21 7.70
CA PHE A 161 9.27 -2.25 7.95
C PHE A 161 8.69 -0.88 8.29
N ASN A 162 9.46 -0.05 8.98
CA ASN A 162 9.07 1.34 9.20
C ASN A 162 9.26 2.15 7.92
N ALA A 163 8.18 2.38 7.17
CA ALA A 163 8.25 3.29 6.03
C ALA A 163 8.65 4.70 6.49
N PRO A 164 9.50 5.42 5.72
CA PRO A 164 9.92 6.76 6.11
C PRO A 164 8.70 7.66 6.35
N LYS A 165 8.55 8.18 7.58
CA LYS A 165 7.51 9.16 7.93
C LYS A 165 7.78 10.56 7.31
N GLY A 166 8.57 10.61 6.23
CA GLY A 166 9.38 11.75 5.77
C GLY A 166 8.64 13.07 5.62
N VAL A 167 7.35 13.05 5.25
CA VAL A 167 6.57 14.27 5.06
C VAL A 167 6.38 15.06 6.37
N THR A 168 6.21 14.39 7.50
CA THR A 168 5.98 15.09 8.78
C THR A 168 7.26 15.73 9.30
N PHE A 169 8.39 15.01 9.23
CA PHE A 169 9.68 15.53 9.70
C PHE A 169 10.14 16.72 8.87
N VAL A 170 10.06 16.64 7.55
CA VAL A 170 10.43 17.74 6.65
C VAL A 170 9.55 18.97 6.88
N LYS A 171 8.23 18.80 7.06
CA LYS A 171 7.32 19.91 7.40
C LYS A 171 7.73 20.59 8.71
N VAL A 172 8.05 19.83 9.75
CA VAL A 172 8.50 20.39 11.04
C VAL A 172 9.80 21.18 10.87
N VAL A 173 10.78 20.64 10.13
CA VAL A 173 12.05 21.34 9.85
C VAL A 173 11.81 22.63 9.06
N ILE A 174 10.93 22.62 8.05
CA ILE A 174 10.56 23.82 7.28
C ILE A 174 9.88 24.85 8.17
N TYR A 175 8.97 24.46 9.06
CA TYR A 175 8.32 25.40 9.97
C TYR A 175 9.28 26.01 10.97
N ILE A 176 10.22 25.22 11.51
CA ILE A 176 11.28 25.74 12.37
C ILE A 176 12.15 26.74 11.59
N LEU A 177 12.53 26.43 10.36
CA LEU A 177 13.29 27.33 9.49
C LEU A 177 12.53 28.64 9.18
N LEU A 178 11.23 28.55 8.87
CA LEU A 178 10.39 29.73 8.65
C LEU A 178 10.28 30.58 9.91
N LEU A 179 10.12 29.94 11.07
CA LEU A 179 10.04 30.63 12.35
C LEU A 179 11.36 31.34 12.70
N THR A 180 12.52 30.71 12.45
CA THR A 180 13.82 31.35 12.66
C THR A 180 14.07 32.50 11.69
N LEU A 181 13.70 32.36 10.42
CA LEU A 181 13.76 33.44 9.43
C LEU A 181 12.85 34.62 9.81
N LEU A 182 11.64 34.34 10.27
CA LEU A 182 10.71 35.36 10.75
C LEU A 182 11.28 36.08 11.98
N GLY A 183 11.82 35.32 12.95
CA GLY A 183 12.49 35.88 14.12
C GLY A 183 13.69 36.76 13.76
N ALA A 184 14.52 36.32 12.81
CA ALA A 184 15.65 37.10 12.31
C ALA A 184 15.21 38.37 11.58
N PHE A 185 14.16 38.28 10.74
CA PHE A 185 13.59 39.44 10.04
C PHE A 185 13.04 40.48 11.02
N LEU A 186 12.24 40.05 12.00
CA LEU A 186 11.70 40.93 13.04
C LEU A 186 12.83 41.52 13.88
N GLY A 187 13.83 40.72 14.27
CA GLY A 187 15.02 41.19 14.96
C GLY A 187 15.73 42.29 14.19
N LEU A 188 16.13 42.04 12.93
CA LEU A 188 16.82 43.03 12.11
C LEU A 188 15.97 44.27 11.84
N TYR A 189 14.66 44.12 11.62
CA TYR A 189 13.76 45.24 11.36
C TYR A 189 13.62 46.18 12.57
N PHE A 190 13.47 45.63 13.79
CA PHE A 190 13.35 46.44 15.00
C PHE A 190 14.69 46.94 15.52
N PHE A 191 15.77 46.16 15.47
CA PHE A 191 17.10 46.58 15.94
C PHE A 191 17.80 47.57 15.00
N LYS A 192 17.51 47.59 13.70
CA LYS A 192 18.08 48.59 12.77
C LYS A 192 17.36 49.94 12.81
N LYS A 193 16.18 50.01 13.44
CA LYS A 193 15.40 51.26 13.59
C LYS A 193 15.68 52.00 14.90
N SER A 194 16.30 51.35 15.89
CA SER A 194 16.81 52.01 17.09
C SER A 194 18.24 52.50 16.89
#